data_AF-A0A015LI79-F1
#
_entry.id   AF-A0A015LI79-F1
#
_cell.length_a   1.000
_cell.length_b   1.000
_cell.length_c   1.000
_cell.angle_alpha   90.00
_cell.angle_beta   90.00
_cell.angle_gamma   90.00
#
_symmetry.space_group_name_H-M   'P 1'
#
loop_
_entity.id
_entity.type
_entity.pdbx_description
1 polymer ?
#
loop_
_entity_poly.entity_id
_entity_poly.type
_entity_poly.pdbx_seq_one_letter_code
_entity_poly.pdbx_strand_id
1 'polypeptide(L)'
;MSNMSECTICYERDNDFRNITSNCSHQAVVCVKCVNEYIKNRSNEKQIFNIPCPTNGCNKLMERHDIKNFATKEVFEKYDELIFKIAIQRFPEFRWCKAPCGAGQIHIGKDKTPVVICESCGVESCYNHDVVWHADQTCKEYDMKNKKSDFVTKNYISRETRGCPGCSIPIVKNGGCDHITCTKCGHQFCWLCLQTHPLHKPTCGKLRKWGRWVAKFSFLSCSRTTYLDS
;
A
#
# COMPACT_ATOMS: atom_id res chain seq x y z
N MET A 1 -19.22 -42.78 -16.00
CA MET A 1 -18.44 -42.51 -14.76
C MET A 1 -17.88 -41.11 -14.89
N SER A 2 -18.52 -40.12 -14.29
CA SER A 2 -18.07 -38.72 -14.32
C SER A 2 -16.82 -38.60 -13.44
N ASN A 3 -15.71 -38.24 -14.05
CA ASN A 3 -14.46 -37.97 -13.35
C ASN A 3 -14.62 -36.63 -12.62
N MET A 4 -15.09 -36.66 -11.38
CA MET A 4 -15.41 -35.46 -10.60
C MET A 4 -14.12 -34.90 -9.99
N SER A 5 -13.34 -34.21 -10.82
CA SER A 5 -12.07 -33.60 -10.41
C SER A 5 -12.30 -32.54 -9.33
N GLU A 6 -11.51 -32.59 -8.27
CA GLU A 6 -11.49 -31.61 -7.18
C GLU A 6 -10.47 -30.50 -7.50
N CYS A 7 -10.81 -29.25 -7.19
CA CYS A 7 -9.90 -28.13 -7.39
C CYS A 7 -8.74 -28.16 -6.39
N THR A 8 -7.50 -28.06 -6.87
CA THR A 8 -6.31 -28.09 -5.99
C THR A 8 -6.11 -26.84 -5.13
N ILE A 9 -6.94 -25.80 -5.31
CA ILE A 9 -6.86 -24.54 -4.54
C ILE A 9 -7.99 -24.45 -3.51
N CYS A 10 -9.25 -24.61 -3.93
CA CYS A 10 -10.40 -24.49 -3.02
C CYS A 10 -10.94 -25.83 -2.49
N TYR A 11 -10.45 -26.96 -3.01
CA TYR A 11 -10.91 -28.31 -2.64
C TYR A 11 -12.41 -28.56 -2.87
N GLU A 12 -13.04 -27.79 -3.77
CA GLU A 12 -14.43 -27.99 -4.17
C GLU A 12 -14.55 -28.83 -5.45
N ARG A 13 -15.60 -29.66 -5.51
CA ARG A 13 -16.00 -30.47 -6.68
C ARG A 13 -17.06 -29.74 -7.53
N ASP A 14 -17.42 -30.33 -8.68
CA ASP A 14 -18.46 -29.82 -9.60
C ASP A 14 -18.22 -28.38 -10.10
N ASN A 15 -16.96 -28.01 -10.23
CA ASN A 15 -16.55 -26.74 -10.77
C ASN A 15 -16.17 -26.85 -12.25
N ASP A 16 -16.11 -25.69 -12.91
CA ASP A 16 -15.63 -25.57 -14.28
C ASP A 16 -14.09 -25.63 -14.31
N PHE A 17 -13.55 -26.60 -15.05
CA PHE A 17 -12.11 -26.81 -15.23
C PHE A 17 -11.75 -26.68 -16.70
N ARG A 18 -10.79 -25.81 -16.99
CA ARG A 18 -10.32 -25.51 -18.34
C ARG A 18 -8.80 -25.38 -18.34
N ASN A 19 -8.16 -25.67 -19.47
CA ASN A 19 -6.73 -25.39 -19.62
C ASN A 19 -6.52 -23.87 -19.58
N ILE A 20 -5.63 -23.42 -18.69
CA ILE A 20 -5.46 -22.00 -18.35
C ILE A 20 -4.84 -21.21 -19.49
N THR A 21 -3.84 -21.79 -20.15
CA THR A 21 -3.20 -21.25 -21.35
C THR A 21 -2.79 -22.40 -22.26
N SER A 22 -2.74 -22.16 -23.57
CA SER A 22 -2.23 -23.16 -24.54
C SER A 22 -0.76 -23.51 -24.33
N ASN A 23 -0.03 -22.68 -23.56
CA ASN A 23 1.39 -22.87 -23.27
C ASN A 23 1.66 -23.83 -22.10
N CYS A 24 0.62 -24.27 -21.39
CA CYS A 24 0.71 -25.23 -20.28
C CYS A 24 0.81 -26.67 -20.78
N SER A 25 1.63 -27.49 -20.12
CA SER A 25 1.74 -28.94 -20.36
C SER A 25 1.12 -29.80 -19.27
N HIS A 26 0.29 -29.20 -18.41
CA HIS A 26 -0.39 -29.87 -17.30
C HIS A 26 -1.91 -29.90 -17.53
N GLN A 27 -2.59 -30.82 -16.84
CA GLN A 27 -4.05 -30.91 -16.89
C GLN A 27 -4.72 -29.73 -16.16
N ALA A 28 -6.01 -29.53 -16.45
CA ALA A 28 -6.84 -28.54 -15.79
C ALA A 28 -7.22 -29.00 -14.36
N VAL A 29 -6.44 -28.57 -13.37
CA VAL A 29 -6.59 -28.96 -11.95
C VAL A 29 -7.06 -27.80 -11.05
N VAL A 30 -7.13 -26.58 -11.60
CA VAL A 30 -7.61 -25.38 -10.91
C VAL A 30 -8.91 -24.92 -11.56
N CYS A 31 -9.94 -24.68 -10.75
CA CYS A 31 -11.23 -24.24 -11.28
C CYS A 31 -11.21 -22.77 -11.72
N VAL A 32 -12.11 -22.42 -12.65
CA VAL A 32 -12.24 -21.06 -13.20
C VAL A 32 -12.40 -20.00 -12.10
N LYS A 33 -13.16 -20.28 -11.05
CA LYS A 33 -13.36 -19.35 -9.91
C LYS A 33 -12.03 -19.01 -9.22
N CYS A 34 -11.20 -20.01 -8.96
CA CYS A 34 -9.89 -19.81 -8.32
C CYS A 34 -8.92 -19.07 -9.25
N VAL A 35 -8.96 -19.33 -10.57
CA VAL A 35 -8.17 -18.58 -11.54
C VAL A 35 -8.60 -17.11 -11.57
N ASN A 36 -9.91 -16.81 -11.56
CA ASN A 36 -10.42 -15.44 -11.46
C ASN A 36 -9.90 -14.70 -10.23
N GLU A 37 -10.03 -15.30 -9.04
CA GLU A 37 -9.57 -14.66 -7.79
C GLU A 37 -8.04 -14.49 -7.79
N TYR A 38 -7.31 -15.45 -8.36
CA TYR A 38 -5.87 -15.32 -8.55
C TYR A 38 -5.51 -14.13 -9.46
N ILE A 39 -6.17 -13.98 -10.61
CA ILE A 39 -5.99 -12.83 -11.52
C ILE A 39 -6.30 -11.52 -10.80
N LYS A 40 -7.43 -11.46 -10.09
CA LYS A 40 -7.87 -10.28 -9.33
C LYS A 40 -6.84 -9.84 -8.30
N ASN A 41 -6.30 -10.78 -7.53
CA ASN A 41 -5.28 -10.48 -6.52
C ASN A 41 -3.98 -10.00 -7.17
N ARG A 42 -3.52 -10.66 -8.24
CA ARG A 42 -2.31 -10.26 -8.99
C ARG A 42 -2.44 -8.91 -9.68
N SER A 43 -3.65 -8.56 -10.14
CA SER A 43 -3.92 -7.27 -10.79
C SER A 43 -3.84 -6.08 -9.82
N ASN A 44 -3.96 -6.33 -8.51
CA ASN A 44 -3.78 -5.31 -7.47
C ASN A 44 -2.32 -5.17 -7.02
N GLU A 45 -1.43 -6.08 -7.43
CA GLU A 45 0.00 -6.06 -7.10
C GLU A 45 0.81 -5.29 -8.17
N LYS A 46 2.06 -4.90 -7.86
CA LYS A 46 2.98 -4.20 -8.79
C LYS A 46 3.40 -5.01 -10.02
N GLN A 47 2.86 -6.22 -10.24
CA GLN A 47 3.31 -7.19 -11.25
C GLN A 47 2.20 -7.63 -12.21
N ILE A 48 1.35 -6.71 -12.65
CA ILE A 48 0.22 -7.03 -13.54
C ILE A 48 0.61 -7.54 -14.95
N PHE A 49 1.83 -7.25 -15.43
CA PHE A 49 2.27 -7.63 -16.79
C PHE A 49 2.62 -9.10 -16.97
N ASN A 50 2.92 -9.81 -15.88
CA ASN A 50 3.47 -11.16 -15.94
C ASN A 50 2.71 -12.05 -14.95
N ILE A 51 1.44 -12.34 -15.24
CA ILE A 51 0.63 -13.20 -14.40
C ILE A 51 0.96 -14.66 -14.77
N PRO A 52 1.69 -15.43 -13.93
CA PRO A 52 1.98 -16.83 -14.23
C PRO A 52 0.76 -17.69 -13.92
N CYS A 53 0.68 -18.86 -14.56
CA CYS A 53 -0.30 -19.88 -14.27
C CYS A 53 -0.31 -20.21 -12.76
N PRO A 54 -1.48 -20.30 -12.10
CA PRO A 54 -1.59 -20.61 -10.67
C PRO A 54 -1.36 -22.09 -10.33
N THR A 55 -1.14 -22.95 -11.33
CA THR A 55 -0.89 -24.38 -11.09
C THR A 55 0.50 -24.59 -10.49
N ASN A 56 0.59 -25.36 -9.41
CA ASN A 56 1.87 -25.62 -8.74
C ASN A 56 2.90 -26.22 -9.71
N GLY A 57 4.12 -25.68 -9.71
CA GLY A 57 5.19 -26.08 -10.62
C GLY A 57 5.08 -25.56 -12.05
N CYS A 58 4.04 -24.79 -12.40
CA CYS A 58 3.92 -24.12 -13.69
C CYS A 58 4.37 -22.65 -13.61
N ASN A 59 5.17 -22.23 -14.58
CA ASN A 59 5.67 -20.85 -14.69
C ASN A 59 5.28 -20.17 -16.02
N LYS A 60 4.37 -20.79 -16.79
CA LYS A 60 3.89 -20.24 -18.05
C LYS A 60 3.04 -19.02 -17.77
N LEU A 61 3.25 -17.95 -18.54
CA LEU A 61 2.51 -16.70 -18.40
C LEU A 61 1.16 -16.82 -19.08
N MET A 62 0.15 -16.24 -18.42
CA MET A 62 -1.19 -16.07 -18.98
C MET A 62 -1.18 -14.86 -19.94
N GLU A 63 -1.67 -15.07 -21.15
CA GLU A 63 -1.83 -13.99 -22.13
C GLU A 63 -3.13 -13.21 -21.89
N ARG A 64 -3.27 -12.03 -22.50
CA ARG A 64 -4.48 -11.20 -22.36
C ARG A 64 -5.77 -11.97 -22.68
N HIS A 65 -5.75 -12.86 -23.67
CA HIS A 65 -6.91 -13.69 -24.01
C HIS A 65 -7.20 -14.74 -22.91
N ASP A 66 -6.18 -15.29 -22.27
CA ASP A 66 -6.33 -16.24 -21.16
C ASP A 66 -7.00 -15.51 -19.99
N ILE A 67 -6.48 -14.32 -19.64
CA ILE A 67 -7.05 -13.48 -18.59
C ILE A 67 -8.53 -13.17 -18.90
N LYS A 68 -8.87 -12.80 -20.14
CA LYS A 68 -10.26 -12.55 -20.55
C LYS A 68 -11.18 -13.76 -20.40
N ASN A 69 -10.67 -14.97 -20.65
CA ASN A 69 -11.46 -16.19 -20.63
C ASN A 69 -11.75 -16.70 -19.20
N PHE A 70 -10.88 -16.35 -18.24
CA PHE A 70 -11.00 -16.80 -16.85
C PHE A 70 -11.49 -15.73 -15.89
N ALA A 71 -11.25 -14.44 -16.19
CA ALA A 71 -11.71 -13.34 -15.36
C ALA A 71 -13.18 -13.01 -15.58
N THR A 72 -13.85 -12.53 -14.54
CA THR A 72 -15.15 -11.86 -14.70
C THR A 72 -14.97 -10.57 -15.50
N LYS A 73 -16.07 -10.06 -16.06
CA LYS A 73 -16.08 -8.79 -16.80
C LYS A 73 -15.42 -7.66 -16.02
N GLU A 74 -15.79 -7.51 -14.74
CA GLU A 74 -15.24 -6.48 -13.86
C GLU A 74 -13.72 -6.63 -13.65
N VAL A 75 -13.25 -7.86 -13.40
CA VAL A 75 -11.81 -8.12 -13.18
C VAL A 75 -11.03 -7.90 -14.47
N PHE A 76 -11.56 -8.32 -15.62
CA PHE A 76 -10.92 -8.12 -16.91
C PHE A 76 -10.85 -6.64 -17.31
N GLU A 77 -11.91 -5.86 -17.11
CA GLU A 77 -11.93 -4.42 -17.39
C GLU A 77 -10.89 -3.68 -16.56
N LYS A 78 -10.78 -3.99 -15.26
CA LYS A 78 -9.73 -3.44 -14.39
C LYS A 78 -8.33 -3.83 -14.87
N TYR A 79 -8.12 -5.10 -15.20
CA TYR A 79 -6.84 -5.58 -15.74
C TYR A 79 -6.45 -4.83 -17.02
N ASP A 80 -7.39 -4.71 -17.96
CA ASP A 80 -7.15 -4.10 -19.27
C ASP A 80 -6.86 -2.60 -19.16
N GLU A 81 -7.62 -1.89 -18.31
CA GLU A 81 -7.39 -0.47 -18.02
C GLU A 81 -6.00 -0.26 -17.41
N LEU A 82 -5.59 -1.09 -16.44
CA LEU A 82 -4.28 -0.99 -15.81
C LEU A 82 -3.13 -1.29 -16.79
N ILE A 83 -3.25 -2.33 -17.60
CA ILE A 83 -2.25 -2.66 -18.62
C ILE A 83 -2.12 -1.53 -19.63
N PHE A 84 -3.24 -0.98 -20.10
CA PHE A 84 -3.24 0.19 -20.98
C PHE A 84 -2.55 1.38 -20.32
N LYS A 85 -2.91 1.68 -19.07
CA LYS A 85 -2.34 2.81 -18.31
C LYS A 85 -0.83 2.69 -18.18
N ILE A 86 -0.33 1.51 -17.84
CA ILE A 86 1.11 1.35 -17.65
C ILE A 86 1.84 1.30 -18.99
N ALA A 87 1.25 0.73 -20.05
CA ALA A 87 1.83 0.72 -21.39
C ALA A 87 2.02 2.16 -21.91
N ILE A 88 1.01 3.02 -21.76
CA ILE A 88 1.07 4.39 -22.27
C ILE A 88 1.92 5.31 -21.37
N GLN A 89 2.00 5.04 -20.06
CA GLN A 89 2.91 5.75 -19.15
C GLN A 89 4.40 5.55 -19.47
N ARG A 90 4.76 4.54 -20.30
CA ARG A 90 6.15 4.35 -20.75
C ARG A 90 6.62 5.41 -21.72
N PHE A 91 5.71 6.15 -22.35
CA PHE A 91 6.07 7.27 -23.23
C PHE A 91 6.45 8.48 -22.36
N PRO A 92 7.71 8.96 -22.41
CA PRO A 92 8.18 10.06 -21.56
C PRO A 92 7.36 11.35 -21.70
N GLU A 93 6.76 11.57 -22.86
CA GLU A 93 5.94 12.73 -23.19
C GLU A 93 4.49 12.58 -22.72
N PHE A 94 4.03 11.37 -22.37
CA PHE A 94 2.64 11.14 -22.00
C PHE A 94 2.32 11.59 -20.57
N ARG A 95 1.17 12.23 -20.37
CA ARG A 95 0.69 12.70 -19.07
C ARG A 95 -0.80 12.39 -18.89
N TRP A 96 -1.15 11.81 -17.74
CA TRP A 96 -2.53 11.74 -17.27
C TRP A 96 -2.98 13.10 -16.75
N CYS A 97 -4.22 13.50 -17.10
CA CYS A 97 -4.88 14.62 -16.46
C CYS A 97 -4.99 14.39 -14.95
N LYS A 98 -4.82 15.45 -14.16
CA LYS A 98 -4.92 15.39 -12.69
C LYS A 98 -6.32 15.62 -12.16
N ALA A 99 -7.27 15.95 -13.03
CA ALA A 99 -8.68 15.95 -12.73
C ALA A 99 -9.24 14.51 -12.82
N PRO A 100 -10.37 14.21 -12.14
CA PRO A 100 -11.03 12.90 -12.23
C PRO A 100 -11.81 12.72 -13.56
N CYS A 101 -11.21 13.08 -14.70
CA CYS A 101 -11.81 12.90 -16.03
C CYS A 101 -11.28 11.66 -16.77
N GLY A 102 -10.17 11.07 -16.31
CA GLY A 102 -9.58 9.86 -16.91
C GLY A 102 -8.84 10.07 -18.23
N ALA A 103 -8.77 11.30 -18.76
CA ALA A 103 -8.06 11.61 -19.99
C ALA A 103 -6.54 11.66 -19.79
N GLY A 104 -5.79 11.38 -20.85
CA GLY A 104 -4.35 11.58 -20.92
C GLY A 104 -3.90 11.98 -22.31
N GLN A 105 -2.75 12.65 -22.41
CA GLN A 105 -2.27 13.27 -23.64
C GLN A 105 -0.75 13.29 -23.72
N ILE A 106 -0.21 13.49 -24.93
CA ILE A 106 1.23 13.67 -25.17
C ILE A 106 1.56 15.16 -25.06
N HIS A 107 2.61 15.49 -24.31
CA HIS A 107 3.12 16.86 -24.15
C HIS A 107 4.55 16.98 -24.68
N ILE A 108 4.71 17.64 -25.82
CA ILE A 108 5.99 17.71 -26.56
C ILE A 108 6.93 18.80 -26.00
N GLY A 109 6.40 19.74 -25.20
CA GLY A 109 7.15 20.90 -24.70
C GLY A 109 8.01 20.67 -23.43
N LYS A 110 7.91 19.49 -22.80
CA LYS A 110 8.66 19.05 -21.62
C LYS A 110 8.82 20.14 -20.54
N ASP A 111 9.99 20.20 -19.90
CA ASP A 111 10.28 21.09 -18.77
C ASP A 111 10.27 22.59 -19.14
N LYS A 112 10.40 22.93 -20.44
CA LYS A 112 10.39 24.32 -20.91
C LYS A 112 8.99 24.93 -20.88
N THR A 113 7.95 24.09 -20.89
CA THR A 113 6.54 24.50 -20.83
C THR A 113 5.84 23.60 -19.81
N PRO A 114 5.99 23.87 -18.51
CA PRO A 114 5.53 22.94 -17.47
C PRO A 114 4.01 22.91 -17.31
N VAL A 115 3.26 23.77 -18.00
CA VAL A 115 1.80 23.75 -17.99
C VAL A 115 1.29 22.77 -19.04
N VAL A 116 0.52 21.79 -18.60
CA VAL A 116 -0.20 20.84 -19.45
C VAL A 116 -1.70 21.14 -19.33
N ILE A 117 -2.34 21.52 -20.43
CA ILE A 117 -3.79 21.80 -20.46
C ILE A 117 -4.51 20.55 -20.97
N CYS A 118 -5.41 20.00 -20.17
CA CYS A 118 -6.16 18.81 -20.58
C CYS A 118 -7.09 19.11 -21.76
N GLU A 119 -6.92 18.43 -22.90
CA GLU A 119 -7.78 18.64 -24.08
C GLU A 119 -9.24 18.20 -23.85
N SER A 120 -9.48 17.32 -22.88
CA SER A 120 -10.83 16.82 -22.58
C SER A 120 -11.62 17.70 -21.62
N CYS A 121 -10.97 18.30 -20.62
CA CYS A 121 -11.66 19.03 -19.54
C CYS A 121 -11.10 20.42 -19.24
N GLY A 122 -10.03 20.84 -19.90
CA GLY A 122 -9.39 22.15 -19.74
C GLY A 122 -8.56 22.33 -18.47
N VAL A 123 -8.55 21.36 -17.55
CA VAL A 123 -7.78 21.47 -16.30
C VAL A 123 -6.28 21.53 -16.58
N GLU A 124 -5.63 22.52 -15.99
CA GLU A 124 -4.19 22.72 -16.06
C GLU A 124 -3.48 21.84 -15.03
N SER A 125 -2.39 21.21 -15.43
CA SER A 125 -1.56 20.33 -14.60
C SER A 125 -0.09 20.66 -14.81
N CYS A 126 0.74 20.33 -13.81
CA CYS A 126 2.18 20.48 -13.96
C CYS A 126 2.78 19.27 -14.72
N TYR A 127 3.71 19.52 -15.64
CA TYR A 127 4.44 18.47 -16.37
C TYR A 127 5.50 17.80 -15.49
N ASN A 128 6.15 18.60 -14.63
CA ASN A 128 7.24 18.18 -13.75
C ASN A 128 6.73 17.56 -12.45
N HIS A 129 5.53 17.91 -12.03
CA HIS A 129 4.93 17.48 -10.78
C HIS A 129 3.61 16.78 -11.06
N ASP A 130 3.35 15.67 -10.37
CA ASP A 130 2.13 14.88 -10.55
C ASP A 130 0.88 15.53 -9.89
N VAL A 131 0.66 16.83 -10.14
CA VAL A 131 -0.36 17.68 -9.47
C VAL A 131 -1.03 18.68 -10.42
N VAL A 132 -2.19 19.21 -9.99
CA VAL A 132 -2.86 20.36 -10.62
C VAL A 132 -1.91 21.56 -10.67
N TRP A 133 -2.04 22.39 -11.71
CA TRP A 133 -1.16 23.53 -11.93
C TRP A 133 -1.11 24.48 -10.72
N HIS A 134 0.10 24.91 -10.38
CA HIS A 134 0.38 25.76 -9.23
C HIS A 134 0.77 27.16 -9.73
N ALA A 135 -0.22 27.93 -10.20
CA ALA A 135 -0.04 29.18 -10.94
C ALA A 135 0.84 30.23 -10.25
N ASP A 136 0.77 30.33 -8.91
CA ASP A 136 1.48 31.36 -8.15
C ASP A 136 2.94 31.02 -7.80
N GLN A 137 3.45 29.90 -8.32
CA GLN A 137 4.78 29.42 -7.97
C GLN A 137 5.44 28.67 -9.12
N THR A 138 6.73 28.92 -9.29
CA THR A 138 7.59 28.14 -10.18
C THR A 138 7.75 26.72 -9.65
N CYS A 139 8.13 25.79 -10.53
CA CYS A 139 8.37 24.41 -10.10
C CYS A 139 9.43 24.31 -8.98
N LYS A 140 10.45 25.19 -9.01
CA LYS A 140 11.49 25.22 -7.96
C LYS A 140 10.94 25.65 -6.60
N GLU A 141 10.05 26.63 -6.57
CA GLU A 141 9.42 27.09 -5.32
C GLU A 141 8.47 26.03 -4.76
N TYR A 142 7.72 25.36 -5.64
CA TYR A 142 6.89 24.22 -5.28
C TYR A 142 7.71 23.09 -4.62
N ASP A 143 8.86 22.73 -5.20
CA ASP A 143 9.77 21.74 -4.62
C ASP A 143 10.28 22.13 -3.24
N MET A 144 10.69 23.39 -3.05
CA MET A 144 11.18 23.87 -1.76
C MET A 144 10.09 23.83 -0.69
N LYS A 145 8.86 24.22 -1.05
CA LYS A 145 7.70 24.17 -0.14
C LYS A 145 7.35 22.74 0.26
N ASN A 146 7.32 21.81 -0.69
CA ASN A 146 7.00 20.41 -0.42
C ASN A 146 8.10 19.69 0.34
N LYS A 147 9.39 19.95 0.05
CA LYS A 147 10.50 19.42 0.87
C LYS A 147 10.41 19.88 2.33
N LYS A 148 10.04 21.15 2.55
CA LYS A 148 9.81 21.69 3.90
C LYS A 148 8.62 21.01 4.57
N SER A 149 7.52 20.82 3.83
CA SER A 149 6.35 20.08 4.32
C SER A 149 6.71 18.65 4.73
N ASP A 150 7.41 17.90 3.87
CA ASP A 150 7.85 16.54 4.16
C ASP A 150 8.76 16.48 5.39
N PHE A 151 9.67 17.44 5.55
CA PHE A 151 10.50 17.56 6.74
C PHE A 151 9.66 17.83 7.99
N VAL A 152 8.68 18.74 7.92
CA VAL A 152 7.76 19.03 9.03
C VAL A 152 6.93 17.80 9.38
N THR A 153 6.35 17.11 8.40
CA THR A 153 5.58 15.88 8.60
C THR A 153 6.44 14.79 9.23
N LYS A 154 7.66 14.56 8.74
CA LYS A 154 8.60 13.61 9.33
C LYS A 154 9.01 14.00 10.75
N ASN A 155 9.22 15.29 11.01
CA ASN A 155 9.56 15.79 12.34
C ASN A 155 8.39 15.62 13.31
N TYR A 156 7.17 15.95 12.89
CA TYR A 156 5.95 15.71 13.66
C TYR A 156 5.80 14.22 14.00
N ILE A 157 5.88 13.32 13.00
CA ILE A 157 5.85 11.87 13.23
C ILE A 157 6.94 11.45 14.21
N SER A 158 8.18 11.96 14.08
CA SER A 158 9.27 11.61 15.00
C SER A 158 9.09 12.09 16.44
N ARG A 159 8.29 13.16 16.65
CA ARG A 159 7.97 13.68 17.98
C ARG A 159 6.80 12.94 18.62
N GLU A 160 5.80 12.61 17.81
CA GLU A 160 4.58 11.93 18.27
C GLU A 160 4.75 10.41 18.36
N THR A 161 5.78 9.85 17.71
CA THR A 161 6.04 8.41 17.69
C THR A 161 7.41 8.06 18.26
N ARG A 162 7.53 6.83 18.76
CA ARG A 162 8.82 6.22 19.14
C ARG A 162 8.97 4.88 18.45
N GLY A 163 10.18 4.56 18.01
CA GLY A 163 10.49 3.26 17.42
C GLY A 163 10.49 2.15 18.46
N CYS A 164 9.91 1.00 18.13
CA CYS A 164 10.07 -0.22 18.93
C CYS A 164 11.56 -0.63 18.98
N PRO A 165 12.16 -0.86 20.16
CA PRO A 165 13.56 -1.32 20.26
C PRO A 165 13.85 -2.66 19.58
N GLY A 166 12.83 -3.53 19.46
CA GLY A 166 12.99 -4.85 18.87
C GLY A 166 12.79 -4.92 17.35
N CYS A 167 12.01 -4.01 16.75
CA CYS A 167 11.70 -4.07 15.31
C CYS A 167 11.56 -2.71 14.60
N SER A 168 11.85 -1.62 15.32
CA SER A 168 11.91 -0.24 14.82
C SER A 168 10.62 0.34 14.23
N ILE A 169 9.47 -0.36 14.32
CA ILE A 169 8.21 0.24 13.87
C ILE A 169 7.86 1.46 14.72
N PRO A 170 7.36 2.55 14.11
CA PRO A 170 6.88 3.70 14.85
C PRO A 170 5.62 3.33 15.62
N ILE A 171 5.59 3.66 16.91
CA ILE A 171 4.47 3.47 17.82
C ILE A 171 4.02 4.85 18.30
N VAL A 172 2.73 5.14 18.25
CA VAL A 172 2.10 6.32 18.87
C VAL A 172 1.62 5.92 20.27
N LYS A 173 1.82 6.78 21.28
CA LYS A 173 1.28 6.51 22.61
C LYS A 173 -0.13 7.10 22.76
N ASN A 174 -1.13 6.23 22.89
CA ASN A 174 -2.55 6.63 23.03
C ASN A 174 -2.95 6.92 24.49
N GLY A 175 -2.06 7.54 25.28
CA GLY A 175 -2.24 7.74 26.73
C GLY A 175 -1.99 6.47 27.56
N GLY A 176 -2.14 6.57 28.88
CA GLY A 176 -1.95 5.42 29.80
C GLY A 176 -0.50 5.17 30.24
N CYS A 177 -0.23 3.92 30.66
CA CYS A 177 1.03 3.49 31.26
C CYS A 177 2.23 3.67 30.32
N ASP A 178 3.43 3.88 30.88
CA ASP A 178 4.68 3.91 30.11
C ASP A 178 5.19 2.52 29.74
N HIS A 179 4.54 1.43 30.17
CA HIS A 179 4.85 0.08 29.71
C HIS A 179 4.16 -0.20 28.37
N ILE A 180 4.94 -0.45 27.32
CA ILE A 180 4.47 -0.66 25.95
C ILE A 180 4.81 -2.07 25.51
N THR A 181 3.83 -2.76 24.92
CA THR A 181 4.04 -4.02 24.21
C THR A 181 3.87 -3.76 22.72
N CYS A 182 4.90 -4.04 21.92
CA CYS A 182 4.85 -3.88 20.48
C CYS A 182 3.85 -4.86 19.86
N THR A 183 2.87 -4.38 19.12
CA THR A 183 1.85 -5.22 18.47
C THR A 183 2.41 -6.09 17.34
N LYS A 184 3.51 -5.68 16.72
CA LYS A 184 4.12 -6.42 15.60
C LYS A 184 5.06 -7.54 16.06
N CYS A 185 5.88 -7.29 17.07
CA CYS A 185 6.91 -8.26 17.49
C CYS A 185 6.77 -8.74 18.94
N GLY A 186 5.77 -8.26 19.67
CA GLY A 186 5.56 -8.62 21.08
C GLY A 186 6.58 -8.02 22.06
N HIS A 187 7.59 -7.27 21.59
CA HIS A 187 8.64 -6.70 22.44
C HIS A 187 8.06 -5.75 23.49
N GLN A 188 8.39 -5.97 24.76
CA GLN A 188 7.92 -5.17 25.89
C GLN A 188 9.00 -4.20 26.36
N PHE A 189 8.67 -2.91 26.42
CA PHE A 189 9.64 -1.86 26.75
C PHE A 189 8.98 -0.64 27.38
N CYS A 190 9.78 0.21 28.03
CA CYS A 190 9.32 1.46 28.60
C CYS A 190 9.29 2.58 27.55
N TRP A 191 8.18 3.29 27.41
CA TRP A 191 8.01 4.41 26.49
C TRP A 191 8.99 5.55 26.73
N LEU A 192 9.31 5.84 27.99
CA LEU A 192 10.16 6.97 28.36
C LEU A 192 11.62 6.75 27.99
N CYS A 193 12.18 5.59 28.32
CA CYS A 193 13.61 5.30 28.18
C CYS A 193 13.95 4.23 27.14
N LEU A 194 12.94 3.62 26.51
CA LEU A 194 13.08 2.57 25.50
C LEU A 194 13.80 1.29 25.98
N GLN A 195 14.00 1.13 27.28
CA GLN A 195 14.59 -0.07 27.87
C GLN A 195 13.59 -1.23 27.88
N THR A 196 14.10 -2.42 27.58
CA THR A 196 13.35 -3.68 27.56
C THR A 196 12.90 -4.08 28.96
N HIS A 197 11.66 -4.54 29.11
CA HIS A 197 11.17 -5.20 30.32
C HIS A 197 11.64 -6.67 30.36
N PRO A 198 11.96 -7.26 31.53
CA PRO A 198 11.73 -6.75 32.90
C PRO A 198 12.93 -6.01 33.52
N LEU A 199 14.04 -5.82 32.80
CA LEU A 199 15.27 -5.21 33.31
C LEU A 199 15.15 -3.70 33.63
N HIS A 200 14.02 -3.10 33.28
CA HIS A 200 13.72 -1.69 33.50
C HIS A 200 13.45 -1.38 35.00
N LYS A 201 14.26 -0.49 35.59
CA LYS A 201 14.08 -0.01 36.98
C LYS A 201 12.96 1.03 37.08
N PRO A 202 12.12 1.01 38.14
CA PRO A 202 10.95 1.89 38.30
C PRO A 202 11.26 3.38 38.54
N THR A 203 12.52 3.81 38.50
CA THR A 203 12.94 5.20 38.74
C THR A 203 12.90 6.09 37.50
N CYS A 204 12.47 5.58 36.36
CA CYS A 204 12.45 6.26 35.06
C CYS A 204 11.63 7.58 35.00
N GLY A 205 10.84 7.90 36.04
CA GLY A 205 10.08 9.16 36.14
C GLY A 205 10.58 10.18 37.17
N LYS A 206 11.64 9.91 37.95
CA LYS A 206 12.00 10.70 39.14
C LYS A 206 12.89 11.94 38.91
N LEU A 207 13.05 12.43 37.68
CA LEU A 207 13.86 13.63 37.40
C LEU A 207 13.11 14.75 36.63
N ARG A 208 11.78 14.86 36.78
CA ARG A 208 10.98 15.95 36.18
C ARG A 208 10.09 16.73 37.16
N LYS A 209 10.49 16.90 38.43
CA LYS A 209 9.75 17.77 39.37
C LYS A 209 10.68 18.64 40.24
N TRP A 210 11.13 19.76 39.70
CA TRP A 210 11.27 20.99 40.49
C TRP A 210 10.40 22.05 39.83
N GLY A 211 9.22 22.28 40.41
CA GLY A 211 8.25 23.25 39.92
C GLY A 211 6.80 22.93 40.28
N ARG A 212 6.39 23.36 41.48
CA ARG A 212 5.01 23.63 41.93
C ARG A 212 4.03 22.47 42.23
N TRP A 213 3.74 22.38 43.54
CA TRP A 213 2.49 22.03 44.22
C TRP A 213 1.87 20.62 44.10
N VAL A 214 1.50 20.15 45.30
CA VAL A 214 0.91 18.88 45.77
C VAL A 214 -0.23 18.26 44.94
N ALA A 215 -0.16 16.93 44.78
CA ALA A 215 -1.30 16.02 44.98
C ALA A 215 -0.78 14.58 45.22
N LYS A 216 -1.23 13.96 46.32
CA LYS A 216 -1.10 12.52 46.60
C LYS A 216 -1.82 11.74 45.51
N PHE A 217 -1.19 10.75 44.87
CA PHE A 217 -1.93 9.67 44.22
C PHE A 217 -1.19 8.33 44.32
N SER A 218 -1.86 7.46 45.07
CA SER A 218 -2.06 6.01 44.95
C SER A 218 -1.24 5.25 43.90
N PHE A 219 -0.61 4.17 44.37
CA PHE A 219 -0.20 3.03 43.54
C PHE A 219 -1.43 2.49 42.80
N LEU A 220 -1.57 2.78 41.51
CA LEU A 220 -2.51 2.08 40.64
C LEU A 220 -1.70 1.08 39.79
N SER A 221 -2.02 -0.19 40.01
CA SER A 221 -1.54 -1.33 39.25
C SER A 221 -1.81 -1.13 37.75
N CYS A 222 -0.77 -1.39 36.95
CA CYS A 222 -0.85 -1.38 35.49
C CYS A 222 -1.82 -2.47 35.02
N SER A 223 -3.05 -2.05 34.71
CA SER A 223 -4.09 -2.92 34.14
C SER A 223 -3.98 -2.88 32.62
N ARG A 224 -3.98 -4.05 31.97
CA ARG A 224 -3.96 -4.24 30.51
C ARG A 224 -5.03 -3.35 29.87
N THR A 225 -4.63 -2.34 29.09
CA THR A 225 -5.57 -1.55 28.29
C THR A 225 -5.68 -2.20 26.92
N THR A 226 -6.89 -2.68 26.62
CA THR A 226 -7.31 -3.24 25.36
C THR A 226 -7.58 -2.16 24.31
N TYR A 227 -7.36 -2.57 23.07
CA TYR A 227 -7.55 -2.01 21.72
C TYR A 227 -8.52 -0.84 21.48
N LEU A 228 -8.21 -0.08 20.41
CA LEU A 228 -9.20 0.34 19.43
C LEU A 228 -8.85 -0.35 18.10
N ASP A 229 -9.73 -1.27 17.69
CA ASP A 229 -9.87 -1.72 16.30
C ASP A 229 -10.48 -0.59 15.48
N SER A 230 -9.85 -0.24 14.36
CA SER A 230 -10.41 0.28 13.09
C SER A 230 -9.26 0.59 12.12
#